data_AF-A0A3E0PNZ7-F1
#
_entry.id   AF-A0A3E0PNZ7-F1
#
_cell.length_a   1.000
_cell.length_b   1.000
_cell.length_c   1.000
_cell.angle_alpha   90.00
_cell.angle_beta   90.00
_cell.angle_gamma   90.00
#
_symmetry.space_group_name_H-M   'P 1'
#
loop_
_entity.id
_entity.type
_entity.pdbx_description
1 polymer ?
#
loop_
_entity_poly.entity_id
_entity_poly.type
_entity_poly.pdbx_seq_one_letter_code
_entity_poly.pdbx_strand_id
1 'polypeptide(L)'
;MIAACLLTTFVVLTAAEPRQRPDTPVGQLLDQLERRNASDYLHDPWLTTMKEIVELGPQAVPELCAELDATDDDKMLRCLGFMLRAIGDPRAVPALVRAVPKTLVPSCSDYGARAGDETLAAWAQQHELPGDKNTGLNYDFSRSVREIFGAIRKLTGHEMQEEELFHTFLSGVESQRRAKQRLFHRTAAGWAAWWDEHAGQFTADPQYAHANLPPLEPDTTGPPRDAVRYKTTGGGSNWMMESVLAPEAETVFRDMDTGRVGKLPEKWRRAEDIAQHMDEILAWARDEGFDLMGSEYTASDGRRAYALRAIGMDVWELDPGRWKESWPDVTIGEFKADGTRAGEWLMRRGGTTETFDLDATASFFFITADHTPGLLWVGIPVYDDSLKPGGISQGDNELRPIAFRKGRRFGFTDFEELPEE
;
A
#
# COMPACT_ATOMS: atom_id res chain seq x y z
N MET A 1 18.58 -37.50 2.67
CA MET A 1 17.38 -37.08 3.43
C MET A 1 17.85 -36.24 4.61
N ILE A 2 17.91 -34.92 4.44
CA ILE A 2 18.17 -33.98 5.52
C ILE A 2 16.90 -33.15 5.64
N ALA A 3 16.16 -33.35 6.73
CA ALA A 3 14.98 -32.58 7.06
C ALA A 3 15.44 -31.20 7.55
N ALA A 4 15.28 -30.18 6.69
CA ALA A 4 15.41 -28.79 7.10
C ALA A 4 14.19 -28.43 7.98
N CYS A 5 14.39 -28.42 9.30
CA CYS A 5 13.47 -27.80 10.24
C CYS A 5 13.41 -26.29 9.96
N LEU A 6 12.27 -25.82 9.46
CA LEU A 6 11.89 -24.42 9.53
C LEU A 6 11.74 -24.05 11.02
N LEU A 7 12.81 -23.52 11.61
CA LEU A 7 12.78 -22.83 12.89
C LEU A 7 12.06 -21.50 12.67
N THR A 8 10.73 -21.50 12.78
CA THR A 8 9.96 -20.27 12.94
C THR A 8 10.34 -19.68 14.29
N THR A 9 11.18 -18.65 14.29
CA THR A 9 11.54 -17.89 15.49
C THR A 9 10.26 -17.25 16.02
N PHE A 10 9.65 -17.84 17.04
CA PHE A 10 8.61 -17.18 17.81
C PHE A 10 9.28 -16.01 18.53
N VAL A 11 9.13 -14.81 17.99
CA VAL A 11 9.42 -13.58 18.73
C VAL A 11 8.47 -13.58 19.92
N VAL A 12 9.01 -13.88 21.11
CA VAL A 12 8.29 -13.69 22.36
C VAL A 12 8.14 -12.18 22.52
N LEU A 13 6.99 -11.65 22.13
CA LEU A 13 6.60 -10.26 22.42
C LEU A 13 6.59 -10.11 23.94
N THR A 14 7.64 -9.52 24.49
CA THR A 14 7.62 -9.02 25.86
C THR A 14 6.47 -8.02 25.95
N ALA A 15 5.54 -8.24 26.89
CA ALA A 15 4.45 -7.31 27.13
C ALA A 15 5.03 -5.90 27.33
N ALA A 16 4.59 -4.93 26.54
CA ALA A 16 4.99 -3.55 26.70
C ALA A 16 4.67 -3.09 28.13
N GLU A 17 5.52 -2.24 28.71
CA GLU A 17 5.22 -1.66 30.01
C GLU A 17 3.87 -0.92 29.96
N PRO A 18 3.02 -1.06 31.00
CA PRO A 18 1.74 -0.36 31.04
C PRO A 18 1.95 1.14 30.87
N ARG A 19 1.20 1.75 29.97
CA ARG A 19 1.25 3.20 29.73
C ARG A 19 0.69 3.95 30.94
N GLN A 20 1.37 5.02 31.34
CA GLN A 20 0.92 5.87 32.45
C GLN A 20 -0.14 6.85 31.96
N ARG A 21 -1.41 6.62 32.32
CA ARG A 21 -2.53 7.51 32.00
C ARG A 21 -2.92 8.37 33.20
N PRO A 22 -3.48 9.57 32.99
CA PRO A 22 -4.09 10.34 34.08
C PRO A 22 -5.18 9.55 34.81
N ASP A 23 -5.33 9.77 36.11
CA ASP A 23 -6.44 9.19 36.90
C ASP A 23 -7.74 9.97 36.67
N THR A 24 -8.26 9.87 35.46
CA THR A 24 -9.52 10.47 35.00
C THR A 24 -10.47 9.36 34.53
N PRO A 25 -11.78 9.65 34.36
CA PRO A 25 -12.70 8.68 33.78
C PRO A 25 -12.24 8.14 32.42
N VAL A 26 -11.65 8.99 31.56
CA VAL A 26 -11.16 8.58 30.24
C VAL A 26 -9.92 7.70 30.37
N GLY A 27 -8.94 8.08 31.20
CA GLY A 27 -7.74 7.29 31.45
C GLY A 27 -8.07 5.89 32.00
N GLN A 28 -9.00 5.80 32.96
CA GLN A 28 -9.46 4.51 33.53
C GLN A 28 -10.15 3.61 32.48
N LEU A 29 -10.96 4.21 31.60
CA LEU A 29 -11.60 3.48 30.50
C LEU A 29 -10.59 3.04 29.44
N LEU A 30 -9.57 3.86 29.14
CA LEU A 30 -8.47 3.47 28.23
C LEU A 30 -7.64 2.31 28.81
N ASP A 31 -7.34 2.32 30.12
CA ASP A 31 -6.71 1.19 30.81
C ASP A 31 -7.56 -0.08 30.74
N GLN A 32 -8.89 0.08 30.83
CA GLN A 32 -9.82 -1.05 30.67
C GLN A 32 -9.84 -1.55 29.23
N LEU A 33 -9.86 -0.64 28.25
CA LEU A 33 -9.88 -0.94 26.83
C LEU A 33 -8.60 -1.71 26.43
N GLU A 34 -7.42 -1.24 26.85
CA GLU A 34 -6.15 -1.91 26.57
C GLU A 34 -6.11 -3.33 27.15
N ARG A 35 -6.56 -3.52 28.39
CA ARG A 35 -6.66 -4.84 29.02
C ARG A 35 -7.62 -5.77 28.28
N ARG A 36 -8.75 -5.25 27.77
CA ARG A 36 -9.74 -6.01 27.01
C ARG A 36 -9.27 -6.31 25.59
N ASN A 37 -8.56 -5.39 24.94
CA ASN A 37 -7.96 -5.57 23.61
C ASN A 37 -6.90 -6.69 23.58
N ALA A 38 -6.31 -7.04 24.73
CA ALA A 38 -5.43 -8.19 24.88
C ALA A 38 -6.18 -9.55 24.86
N SER A 39 -7.52 -9.55 24.96
CA SER A 39 -8.36 -10.75 25.01
C SER A 39 -9.03 -11.08 23.65
N ASP A 40 -9.76 -12.20 23.59
CA ASP A 40 -10.34 -12.83 22.39
C ASP A 40 -10.88 -11.84 21.33
N TYR A 41 -10.45 -12.03 20.08
CA TYR A 41 -10.73 -11.15 18.93
C TYR A 41 -12.18 -11.21 18.44
N LEU A 42 -12.93 -12.27 18.78
CA LEU A 42 -14.24 -12.54 18.18
C LEU A 42 -15.42 -12.14 19.07
N HIS A 43 -15.16 -11.83 20.33
CA HIS A 43 -16.18 -11.46 21.31
C HIS A 43 -15.79 -10.11 21.88
N ASP A 44 -16.76 -9.23 22.00
CA ASP A 44 -16.49 -7.80 21.98
C ASP A 44 -16.83 -7.07 23.29
N PRO A 45 -16.10 -7.34 24.39
CA PRO A 45 -16.23 -6.54 25.60
C PRO A 45 -15.60 -5.15 25.43
N TRP A 46 -14.79 -4.92 24.40
CA TRP A 46 -14.10 -3.65 24.18
C TRP A 46 -15.03 -2.58 23.59
N LEU A 47 -16.01 -2.96 22.77
CA LEU A 47 -16.99 -2.05 22.18
C LEU A 47 -17.87 -1.34 23.21
N THR A 48 -18.22 -2.01 24.33
CA THR A 48 -18.91 -1.35 25.45
C THR A 48 -18.07 -0.23 26.04
N THR A 49 -16.77 -0.49 26.29
CA THR A 49 -15.84 0.53 26.80
C THR A 49 -15.68 1.69 25.81
N MET A 50 -15.59 1.39 24.51
CA MET A 50 -15.55 2.43 23.47
C MET A 50 -16.81 3.29 23.49
N LYS A 51 -17.99 2.68 23.63
CA LYS A 51 -19.26 3.41 23.75
C LYS A 51 -19.27 4.33 24.96
N GLU A 52 -18.84 3.83 26.13
CA GLU A 52 -18.74 4.63 27.35
C GLU A 52 -17.81 5.84 27.18
N ILE A 53 -16.66 5.67 26.50
CA ILE A 53 -15.75 6.78 26.17
C ILE A 53 -16.43 7.78 25.23
N VAL A 54 -17.11 7.32 24.18
CA VAL A 54 -17.81 8.18 23.21
C VAL A 54 -18.93 8.98 23.88
N GLU A 55 -19.64 8.40 24.84
CA GLU A 55 -20.69 9.08 25.62
C GLU A 55 -20.14 10.21 26.51
N LEU A 56 -18.85 10.21 26.84
CA LEU A 56 -18.19 11.37 27.45
C LEU A 56 -18.03 12.53 26.44
N GLY A 57 -18.14 12.29 25.14
CA GLY A 57 -18.17 13.36 24.14
C GLY A 57 -16.91 14.23 24.06
N PRO A 58 -17.03 15.53 23.71
CA PRO A 58 -15.90 16.42 23.44
C PRO A 58 -14.86 16.55 24.56
N GLN A 59 -15.21 16.30 25.83
CA GLN A 59 -14.24 16.37 26.93
C GLN A 59 -13.23 15.21 26.92
N ALA A 60 -13.51 14.10 26.22
CA ALA A 60 -12.58 12.97 26.10
C ALA A 60 -11.48 13.20 25.06
N VAL A 61 -11.70 14.12 24.11
CA VAL A 61 -10.84 14.32 22.93
C VAL A 61 -9.37 14.61 23.30
N PRO A 62 -9.03 15.47 24.28
CA PRO A 62 -7.64 15.73 24.63
C PRO A 62 -6.87 14.47 25.05
N GLU A 63 -7.48 13.62 25.88
CA GLU A 63 -6.86 12.38 26.36
C GLU A 63 -6.78 11.32 25.25
N LEU A 64 -7.80 11.23 24.40
CA LEU A 64 -7.76 10.35 23.21
C LEU A 64 -6.69 10.79 22.21
N CYS A 65 -6.45 12.08 22.04
CA CYS A 65 -5.35 12.59 21.21
C CYS A 65 -3.99 12.22 21.81
N ALA A 66 -3.82 12.38 23.13
CA ALA A 66 -2.58 12.01 23.81
C ALA A 66 -2.31 10.49 23.71
N GLU A 67 -3.35 9.68 23.90
CA GLU A 67 -3.29 8.23 23.73
C GLU A 67 -2.96 7.85 22.28
N LEU A 68 -3.56 8.56 21.31
CA LEU A 68 -3.30 8.37 19.89
C LEU A 68 -1.86 8.72 19.54
N ASP A 69 -1.27 9.77 20.11
CA ASP A 69 0.13 10.12 19.90
C ASP A 69 1.07 9.06 20.51
N ALA A 70 0.73 8.52 21.69
CA ALA A 70 1.58 7.60 22.45
C ALA A 70 1.52 6.13 22.00
N THR A 71 0.48 5.70 21.30
CA THR A 71 0.31 4.29 20.90
C THR A 71 0.95 3.97 19.54
N ASP A 72 1.56 2.79 19.45
CA ASP A 72 1.92 2.10 18.20
C ASP A 72 1.13 0.78 18.02
N ASP A 73 0.25 0.45 18.97
CA ASP A 73 -0.59 -0.75 18.89
C ASP A 73 -1.70 -0.57 17.83
N ASP A 74 -1.70 -1.44 16.80
CA ASP A 74 -2.65 -1.37 15.68
C ASP A 74 -4.11 -1.42 16.13
N LYS A 75 -4.44 -2.23 17.14
CA LYS A 75 -5.82 -2.33 17.64
C LYS A 75 -6.25 -1.04 18.31
N MET A 76 -5.38 -0.50 19.16
CA MET A 76 -5.63 0.77 19.81
C MET A 76 -5.79 1.90 18.78
N LEU A 77 -4.98 1.94 17.72
CA LEU A 77 -5.15 2.89 16.61
C LEU A 77 -6.54 2.77 15.96
N ARG A 78 -7.03 1.54 15.71
CA ARG A 78 -8.39 1.31 15.19
C ARG A 78 -9.46 1.84 16.15
N CYS A 79 -9.38 1.47 17.42
CA CYS A 79 -10.34 1.91 18.45
C CYS A 79 -10.37 3.44 18.56
N LEU A 80 -9.21 4.09 18.60
CA LEU A 80 -9.09 5.55 18.71
C LEU A 80 -9.65 6.26 17.48
N GLY A 81 -9.31 5.80 16.27
CA GLY A 81 -9.88 6.34 15.03
C GLY A 81 -11.40 6.25 15.02
N PHE A 82 -11.96 5.10 15.41
CA PHE A 82 -13.40 4.90 15.54
C PHE A 82 -14.02 5.86 16.57
N MET A 83 -13.48 5.92 17.80
CA MET A 83 -14.03 6.75 18.87
C MET A 83 -13.98 8.24 18.53
N LEU A 84 -12.87 8.73 17.98
CA LEU A 84 -12.72 10.13 17.57
C LEU A 84 -13.69 10.50 16.43
N ARG A 85 -13.90 9.59 15.47
CA ARG A 85 -14.93 9.74 14.43
C ARG A 85 -16.34 9.82 15.04
N ALA A 86 -16.64 8.94 16.00
CA ALA A 86 -17.95 8.86 16.64
C ALA A 86 -18.26 10.10 17.49
N ILE A 87 -17.26 10.65 18.19
CA ILE A 87 -17.39 11.89 18.97
C ILE A 87 -17.63 13.10 18.06
N GLY A 88 -16.98 13.16 16.90
CA GLY A 88 -17.24 14.20 15.89
C GLY A 88 -16.61 15.56 16.20
N ASP A 89 -15.55 15.62 17.00
CA ASP A 89 -14.85 16.85 17.37
C ASP A 89 -13.60 17.10 16.51
N PRO A 90 -13.55 18.19 15.71
CA PRO A 90 -12.41 18.47 14.84
C PRO A 90 -11.08 18.74 15.54
N ARG A 91 -11.07 18.99 16.86
CA ARG A 91 -9.82 19.10 17.64
C ARG A 91 -8.96 17.83 17.57
N ALA A 92 -9.56 16.71 17.17
CA ALA A 92 -8.86 15.44 16.97
C ALA A 92 -7.98 15.39 15.71
N VAL A 93 -8.24 16.23 14.70
CA VAL A 93 -7.61 16.13 13.38
C VAL A 93 -6.07 16.20 13.45
N PRO A 94 -5.43 17.12 14.19
CA PRO A 94 -3.97 17.12 14.36
C PRO A 94 -3.39 15.78 14.78
N ALA A 95 -3.97 15.12 15.79
CA ALA A 95 -3.49 13.85 16.30
C ALA A 95 -3.74 12.70 15.31
N LEU A 96 -4.89 12.70 14.62
CA LEU A 96 -5.19 11.75 13.56
C LEU A 96 -4.17 11.84 12.41
N VAL A 97 -3.81 13.05 11.99
CA VAL A 97 -2.78 13.28 10.97
C VAL A 97 -1.41 12.74 11.42
N ARG A 98 -1.01 13.01 12.68
CA ARG A 98 0.22 12.45 13.24
C ARG A 98 0.21 10.92 13.36
N ALA A 99 -0.96 10.31 13.46
CA ALA A 99 -1.11 8.86 13.55
C ALA A 99 -0.97 8.14 12.21
N VAL A 100 -1.14 8.84 11.07
CA VAL A 100 -1.11 8.22 9.73
C VAL A 100 0.13 7.34 9.51
N PRO A 101 1.38 7.79 9.75
CA PRO A 101 2.57 6.94 9.57
C PRO A 101 2.56 5.65 10.39
N LYS A 102 1.92 5.67 11.56
CA LYS A 102 1.84 4.52 12.48
C LYS A 102 0.85 3.45 12.02
N THR A 103 -0.02 3.78 11.07
CA THR A 103 -0.95 2.82 10.45
C THR A 103 -0.29 1.93 9.40
N LEU A 104 0.99 2.17 9.05
CA LEU A 104 1.77 1.27 8.23
C LEU A 104 2.20 0.05 9.05
N VAL A 105 1.34 -0.95 9.08
CA VAL A 105 1.51 -2.18 9.86
C VAL A 105 1.66 -3.40 8.94
N PRO A 106 2.14 -4.56 9.46
CA PRO A 106 2.13 -5.81 8.71
C PRO A 106 0.73 -6.18 8.18
N SER A 107 0.69 -7.08 7.19
CA SER A 107 -0.57 -7.51 6.57
C SER A 107 -1.61 -7.97 7.60
N CYS A 108 -2.77 -7.32 7.58
CA CYS A 108 -3.92 -7.65 8.39
C CYS A 108 -5.21 -7.54 7.55
N SER A 109 -6.28 -8.19 8.00
CA SER A 109 -7.58 -8.11 7.33
C SER A 109 -8.35 -6.87 7.79
N ASP A 110 -9.19 -6.34 6.90
CA ASP A 110 -10.36 -5.60 7.34
C ASP A 110 -11.28 -6.61 8.04
N TYR A 111 -11.74 -6.31 9.26
CA TYR A 111 -12.55 -7.25 10.05
C TYR A 111 -14.01 -6.82 10.05
N GLY A 112 -14.89 -7.81 9.89
CA GLY A 112 -16.22 -7.73 10.48
C GLY A 112 -16.12 -8.14 11.94
N ALA A 113 -16.62 -7.32 12.85
CA ALA A 113 -16.73 -7.64 14.26
C ALA A 113 -18.20 -7.95 14.60
N ARG A 114 -18.42 -8.60 15.75
CA ARG A 114 -19.76 -8.99 16.20
C ARG A 114 -20.01 -8.48 17.61
N ALA A 115 -21.03 -7.63 17.76
CA ALA A 115 -21.43 -7.11 19.05
C ALA A 115 -22.15 -8.19 19.90
N GLY A 116 -22.12 -8.00 21.22
CA GLY A 116 -22.75 -8.93 22.18
C GLY A 116 -24.28 -8.90 22.18
N ASP A 117 -24.88 -7.78 21.76
CA ASP A 117 -26.33 -7.59 21.69
C ASP A 117 -26.74 -6.60 20.58
N GLU A 118 -28.03 -6.57 20.27
CA GLU A 118 -28.60 -5.74 19.19
C GLU A 118 -28.47 -4.23 19.45
N THR A 119 -28.50 -3.80 20.71
CA THR A 119 -28.38 -2.37 21.07
C THR A 119 -26.96 -1.88 20.80
N LEU A 120 -25.97 -2.68 21.20
CA LEU A 120 -24.57 -2.36 20.97
C LEU A 120 -24.21 -2.47 19.48
N ALA A 121 -24.77 -3.46 18.77
CA ALA A 121 -24.63 -3.58 17.31
C ALA A 121 -25.16 -2.34 16.59
N ALA A 122 -26.39 -1.92 16.91
CA ALA A 122 -27.01 -0.75 16.30
C ALA A 122 -26.21 0.53 16.55
N TRP A 123 -25.64 0.67 17.75
CA TRP A 123 -24.74 1.76 18.07
C TRP A 123 -23.47 1.73 17.21
N ALA A 124 -22.79 0.58 17.10
CA ALA A 124 -21.58 0.47 16.29
C ALA A 124 -21.83 0.74 14.81
N GLN A 125 -22.91 0.17 14.25
CA GLN A 125 -23.36 0.38 12.87
C GLN A 125 -23.70 1.84 12.57
N GLN A 126 -24.11 2.64 13.56
CA GLN A 126 -24.34 4.08 13.38
C GLN A 126 -23.04 4.85 13.07
N HIS A 127 -21.89 4.32 13.51
CA HIS A 127 -20.59 4.98 13.44
C HIS A 127 -19.57 4.24 12.55
N GLU A 128 -19.98 3.16 11.88
CA GLU A 128 -19.13 2.43 10.93
C GLU A 128 -18.78 3.30 9.71
N LEU A 129 -17.70 2.93 9.02
CA LEU A 129 -17.30 3.62 7.79
C LEU A 129 -18.36 3.39 6.70
N PRO A 130 -18.55 4.33 5.75
CA PRO A 130 -19.42 4.10 4.61
C PRO A 130 -19.01 2.84 3.83
N GLY A 131 -19.96 1.93 3.61
CA GLY A 131 -19.71 0.64 2.98
C GLY A 131 -21.00 -0.17 2.80
N ASP A 132 -20.85 -1.49 2.60
CA ASP A 132 -22.00 -2.39 2.59
C ASP A 132 -22.66 -2.41 3.97
N LYS A 133 -23.97 -2.18 4.02
CA LYS A 133 -24.68 -2.11 5.30
C LYS A 133 -24.64 -3.46 6.00
N ASN A 134 -24.00 -3.50 7.16
CA ASN A 134 -24.08 -4.66 8.03
C ASN A 134 -25.50 -4.83 8.59
N THR A 135 -25.85 -6.08 8.93
CA THR A 135 -27.14 -6.42 9.53
C THR A 135 -26.96 -7.36 10.72
N GLY A 136 -27.95 -7.38 11.60
CA GLY A 136 -27.91 -8.18 12.82
C GLY A 136 -26.84 -7.68 13.77
N LEU A 137 -26.00 -8.61 14.27
CA LEU A 137 -24.97 -8.32 15.27
C LEU A 137 -23.61 -7.94 14.68
N ASN A 138 -23.46 -7.99 13.35
CA ASN A 138 -22.18 -7.69 12.69
C ASN A 138 -22.04 -6.19 12.47
N TYR A 139 -20.82 -5.67 12.48
CA TYR A 139 -20.50 -4.29 12.11
C TYR A 139 -19.07 -4.21 11.58
N ASP A 140 -18.76 -3.16 10.82
CA ASP A 140 -17.44 -2.99 10.24
C ASP A 140 -16.47 -2.37 11.23
N PHE A 141 -15.32 -3.03 11.40
CA PHE A 141 -14.19 -2.56 12.20
C PHE A 141 -12.90 -2.72 11.40
N SER A 142 -12.56 -1.66 10.66
CA SER A 142 -11.57 -1.72 9.61
C SER A 142 -10.13 -1.70 10.16
N ARG A 143 -9.15 -1.78 9.25
CA ARG A 143 -7.74 -1.53 9.58
C ARG A 143 -7.52 -0.10 10.07
N SER A 144 -6.47 0.08 10.88
CA SER A 144 -6.11 1.37 11.47
C SER A 144 -6.01 2.48 10.41
N VAL A 145 -5.40 2.20 9.25
CA VAL A 145 -5.32 3.16 8.14
C VAL A 145 -6.70 3.67 7.69
N ARG A 146 -7.69 2.79 7.54
CA ARG A 146 -9.06 3.17 7.14
C ARG A 146 -9.80 3.91 8.25
N GLU A 147 -9.65 3.47 9.50
CA GLU A 147 -10.30 4.11 10.65
C GLU A 147 -9.79 5.54 10.87
N ILE A 148 -8.47 5.75 10.78
CA ILE A 148 -7.83 7.06 10.93
C ILE A 148 -8.25 7.99 9.79
N PHE A 149 -8.12 7.58 8.53
CA PHE A 149 -8.55 8.43 7.41
C PHE A 149 -10.05 8.67 7.39
N GLY A 150 -10.86 7.66 7.71
CA GLY A 150 -12.30 7.83 7.82
C GLY A 150 -12.70 8.82 8.91
N ALA A 151 -11.96 8.87 10.03
CA ALA A 151 -12.13 9.91 11.04
C ALA A 151 -11.76 11.29 10.49
N ILE A 152 -10.59 11.43 9.84
CA ILE A 152 -10.16 12.69 9.24
C ILE A 152 -11.22 13.20 8.24
N ARG A 153 -11.66 12.38 7.30
CA ARG A 153 -12.70 12.73 6.32
C ARG A 153 -14.00 13.17 6.98
N LYS A 154 -14.46 12.41 7.98
CA LYS A 154 -15.71 12.73 8.69
C LYS A 154 -15.65 14.08 9.39
N LEU A 155 -14.51 14.40 10.01
CA LEU A 155 -14.32 15.62 10.79
C LEU A 155 -14.06 16.85 9.92
N THR A 156 -13.45 16.66 8.74
CA THR A 156 -13.04 17.75 7.85
C THR A 156 -14.00 17.97 6.69
N GLY A 157 -14.78 16.96 6.30
CA GLY A 157 -15.55 16.96 5.05
C GLY A 157 -14.70 16.99 3.79
N HIS A 158 -13.39 16.75 3.90
CA HIS A 158 -12.44 16.74 2.81
C HIS A 158 -11.95 15.32 2.53
N GLU A 159 -11.59 15.03 1.29
CA GLU A 159 -10.98 13.78 0.86
C GLU A 159 -9.76 14.11 -0.01
N MET A 160 -8.68 13.35 0.15
CA MET A 160 -7.54 13.37 -0.75
C MET A 160 -7.48 12.01 -1.47
N GLN A 161 -6.29 11.55 -1.86
CA GLN A 161 -6.06 10.27 -2.57
C GLN A 161 -5.53 9.18 -1.62
N GLU A 162 -5.91 9.19 -0.35
CA GLU A 162 -5.39 8.24 0.64
C GLU A 162 -5.84 6.78 0.43
N GLU A 163 -6.86 6.52 -0.41
CA GLU A 163 -7.29 5.16 -0.73
C GLU A 163 -6.18 4.29 -1.32
N GLU A 164 -5.18 4.93 -1.94
CA GLU A 164 -3.98 4.26 -2.45
C GLU A 164 -3.17 3.57 -1.35
N LEU A 165 -3.31 4.01 -0.09
CA LEU A 165 -2.63 3.43 1.06
C LEU A 165 -3.34 2.20 1.62
N PHE A 166 -4.63 2.00 1.31
CA PHE A 166 -5.45 0.96 1.94
C PHE A 166 -5.02 -0.46 1.58
N HIS A 167 -4.12 -0.67 0.62
CA HIS A 167 -3.57 -1.98 0.29
C HIS A 167 -2.05 -2.05 0.44
N THR A 168 -1.47 -1.05 1.10
CA THR A 168 -0.03 -0.99 1.40
C THR A 168 0.22 -1.51 2.81
N PHE A 169 1.18 -2.41 2.95
CA PHE A 169 1.52 -3.08 4.21
C PHE A 169 3.02 -3.02 4.48
N LEU A 170 3.40 -3.00 5.76
CA LEU A 170 4.80 -3.09 6.19
C LEU A 170 5.36 -4.50 5.92
N SER A 171 5.82 -4.70 4.69
CA SER A 171 6.34 -5.94 4.15
C SER A 171 7.40 -5.67 3.09
N GLY A 172 8.07 -6.72 2.61
CA GLY A 172 9.13 -6.61 1.61
C GLY A 172 10.49 -6.35 2.23
N VAL A 173 11.44 -6.01 1.37
CA VAL A 173 12.84 -5.75 1.74
C VAL A 173 13.01 -4.36 2.35
N GLU A 174 14.19 -4.03 2.87
CA GLU A 174 14.40 -2.76 3.60
C GLU A 174 14.05 -1.53 2.76
N SER A 175 14.51 -1.44 1.51
CA SER A 175 14.21 -0.33 0.61
C SER A 175 12.70 -0.16 0.37
N GLN A 176 11.96 -1.26 0.18
CA GLN A 176 10.51 -1.24 0.05
C GLN A 176 9.82 -0.77 1.34
N ARG A 177 10.26 -1.24 2.51
CA ARG A 177 9.72 -0.77 3.79
C ARG A 177 9.94 0.74 3.96
N ARG A 178 11.10 1.26 3.55
CA ARG A 178 11.38 2.71 3.55
C ARG A 178 10.53 3.48 2.57
N ALA A 179 10.36 2.98 1.34
CA ALA A 179 9.48 3.61 0.35
C ALA A 179 8.05 3.73 0.86
N LYS A 180 7.53 2.68 1.51
CA LYS A 180 6.19 2.70 2.12
C LYS A 180 6.10 3.69 3.28
N GLN A 181 7.13 3.78 4.12
CA GLN A 181 7.20 4.80 5.18
C GLN A 181 7.19 6.22 4.61
N ARG A 182 7.98 6.49 3.55
CA ARG A 182 7.98 7.77 2.82
C ARG A 182 6.60 8.08 2.25
N LEU A 183 5.94 7.09 1.65
CA LEU A 183 4.60 7.24 1.08
C LEU A 183 3.59 7.67 2.16
N PHE A 184 3.51 6.94 3.28
CA PHE A 184 2.59 7.27 4.37
C PHE A 184 2.89 8.63 5.00
N HIS A 185 4.18 8.95 5.18
CA HIS A 185 4.59 10.25 5.74
C HIS A 185 4.26 11.41 4.80
N ARG A 186 4.50 11.27 3.49
CA ARG A 186 4.12 12.26 2.47
C ARG A 186 2.61 12.51 2.46
N THR A 187 1.80 11.46 2.55
CA THR A 187 0.34 11.61 2.66
C THR A 187 -0.04 12.35 3.95
N ALA A 188 0.57 11.99 5.08
CA ALA A 188 0.37 12.70 6.35
C ALA A 188 0.79 14.18 6.25
N ALA A 189 1.89 14.49 5.56
CA ALA A 189 2.38 15.84 5.36
C ALA A 189 1.43 16.68 4.48
N GLY A 190 0.83 16.08 3.45
CA GLY A 190 -0.23 16.71 2.66
C GLY A 190 -1.45 17.09 3.52
N TRP A 191 -1.90 16.17 4.38
CA TRP A 191 -2.96 16.43 5.34
C TRP A 191 -2.59 17.48 6.39
N ALA A 192 -1.35 17.46 6.89
CA ALA A 192 -0.85 18.45 7.84
C ALA A 192 -0.86 19.86 7.22
N ALA A 193 -0.34 20.00 6.00
CA ALA A 193 -0.35 21.27 5.27
C ALA A 193 -1.77 21.78 5.02
N TRP A 194 -2.67 20.90 4.60
CA TRP A 194 -4.08 21.26 4.42
C TRP A 194 -4.73 21.70 5.73
N TRP A 195 -4.51 20.97 6.82
CA TRP A 195 -5.05 21.34 8.13
C TRP A 195 -4.52 22.69 8.60
N ASP A 196 -3.21 22.93 8.49
CA ASP A 196 -2.59 24.19 8.91
C ASP A 196 -3.19 25.41 8.16
N GLU A 197 -3.63 25.23 6.91
CA GLU A 197 -4.31 26.26 6.12
C GLU A 197 -5.80 26.42 6.50
N HIS A 198 -6.48 25.33 6.88
CA HIS A 198 -7.95 25.31 7.01
C HIS A 198 -8.46 25.23 8.45
N ALA A 199 -7.60 24.99 9.44
CA ALA A 199 -7.97 24.72 10.84
C ALA A 199 -8.88 25.80 11.46
N GLY A 200 -8.72 27.07 11.07
CA GLY A 200 -9.54 28.18 11.54
C GLY A 200 -11.04 28.07 11.20
N GLN A 201 -11.41 27.18 10.27
CA GLN A 201 -12.81 26.86 9.96
C GLN A 201 -13.41 25.83 10.93
N PHE A 202 -12.57 25.07 11.61
CA PHE A 202 -12.95 23.89 12.40
C PHE A 202 -12.76 24.10 13.90
N THR A 203 -11.78 24.89 14.31
CA THR A 203 -11.48 25.16 15.72
C THR A 203 -10.93 26.57 15.89
N ALA A 204 -11.31 27.22 17.00
CA ALA A 204 -10.73 28.50 17.44
C ALA A 204 -9.60 28.30 18.47
N ASP A 205 -9.36 27.06 18.90
CA ASP A 205 -8.34 26.74 19.90
C ASP A 205 -6.95 26.66 19.24
N PRO A 206 -6.01 27.55 19.59
CA PRO A 206 -4.70 27.60 18.97
C PRO A 206 -3.86 26.34 19.22
N GLN A 207 -4.16 25.56 20.27
CA GLN A 207 -3.45 24.30 20.53
C GLN A 207 -3.69 23.26 19.43
N TYR A 208 -4.84 23.32 18.75
CA TYR A 208 -5.24 22.39 17.71
C TYR A 208 -5.14 22.99 16.30
N ALA A 209 -4.65 24.22 16.18
CA ALA A 209 -4.52 24.91 14.90
C ALA A 209 -3.46 24.28 13.97
N HIS A 210 -2.52 23.50 14.53
CA HIS A 210 -1.42 22.91 13.78
C HIS A 210 -1.34 21.40 13.97
N ALA A 211 -1.07 20.68 12.87
CA ALA A 211 -0.89 19.23 12.92
C ALA A 211 0.40 18.81 13.63
N ASN A 212 1.48 19.61 13.52
CA ASN A 212 2.78 19.34 14.12
C ASN A 212 3.32 17.92 13.80
N LEU A 213 3.23 17.53 12.53
CA LEU A 213 3.71 16.23 12.07
C LEU A 213 5.23 16.10 12.33
N PRO A 214 5.69 15.06 13.05
CA PRO A 214 7.13 14.83 13.24
C PRO A 214 7.84 14.65 11.90
N PRO A 215 9.11 15.10 11.78
CA PRO A 215 9.88 14.86 10.56
C PRO A 215 10.05 13.37 10.31
N LEU A 216 10.10 12.98 9.04
CA LEU A 216 10.48 11.62 8.68
C LEU A 216 11.97 11.43 8.97
N GLU A 217 12.33 10.28 9.55
CA GLU A 217 13.73 9.91 9.73
C GLU A 217 14.45 9.88 8.37
N PRO A 218 15.69 10.41 8.28
CA PRO A 218 16.45 10.39 7.04
C PRO A 218 16.58 8.99 6.48
N ASP A 219 16.39 8.86 5.16
CA ASP A 219 16.62 7.61 4.47
C ASP A 219 18.12 7.36 4.34
N THR A 220 18.58 6.25 4.92
CA THR A 220 19.96 5.80 4.84
C THR A 220 20.15 4.69 3.81
N THR A 221 19.09 4.29 3.09
CA THR A 221 19.20 3.28 2.03
C THR A 221 19.94 3.86 0.84
N GLY A 222 21.05 3.22 0.49
CA GLY A 222 21.83 3.55 -0.69
C GLY A 222 21.44 2.69 -1.89
N PRO A 223 21.97 3.00 -3.08
CA PRO A 223 21.86 2.10 -4.23
C PRO A 223 22.44 0.72 -3.88
N PRO A 224 21.86 -0.36 -4.42
CA PRO A 224 22.32 -1.69 -4.10
C PRO A 224 23.71 -1.91 -4.70
N ARG A 225 24.55 -2.66 -3.98
CA ARG A 225 25.98 -2.80 -4.31
C ARG A 225 26.18 -3.99 -5.25
N ASP A 226 26.97 -3.81 -6.31
CA ASP A 226 27.15 -4.84 -7.35
C ASP A 226 27.73 -6.17 -6.83
N ALA A 227 28.60 -6.12 -5.83
CA ALA A 227 29.28 -7.30 -5.27
C ALA A 227 28.52 -7.97 -4.11
N VAL A 228 27.44 -7.35 -3.63
CA VAL A 228 26.62 -7.93 -2.57
C VAL A 228 25.80 -9.08 -3.12
N ARG A 229 25.62 -10.11 -2.29
CA ARG A 229 24.83 -11.28 -2.64
C ARG A 229 23.39 -11.07 -2.19
N TYR A 230 22.47 -11.52 -3.02
CA TYR A 230 21.04 -11.39 -2.85
C TYR A 230 20.37 -12.75 -3.04
N LYS A 231 19.20 -12.92 -2.43
CA LYS A 231 18.29 -14.04 -2.71
C LYS A 231 16.90 -13.51 -3.09
N THR A 232 16.19 -14.23 -3.95
CA THR A 232 14.77 -13.93 -4.20
C THR A 232 13.96 -14.08 -2.91
N THR A 233 13.17 -13.07 -2.54
CA THR A 233 12.25 -13.09 -1.41
C THR A 233 10.88 -12.58 -1.84
N GLY A 234 9.82 -13.28 -1.46
CA GLY A 234 8.45 -12.83 -1.74
C GLY A 234 8.16 -12.61 -3.24
N GLY A 235 7.47 -11.53 -3.55
CA GLY A 235 7.01 -11.21 -4.90
C GLY A 235 5.50 -11.40 -5.12
N GLY A 236 5.07 -11.13 -6.35
CA GLY A 236 3.68 -11.27 -6.76
C GLY A 236 3.59 -11.74 -8.21
N SER A 237 2.60 -12.58 -8.51
CA SER A 237 2.31 -13.04 -9.87
C SER A 237 0.91 -12.60 -10.29
N ASN A 238 0.55 -12.87 -11.55
CA ASN A 238 -0.80 -12.64 -12.08
C ASN A 238 -1.22 -11.15 -12.10
N TRP A 239 -0.25 -10.23 -12.07
CA TRP A 239 -0.52 -8.81 -12.24
C TRP A 239 -0.75 -8.49 -13.71
N MET A 240 -1.45 -7.38 -13.93
CA MET A 240 -1.77 -6.88 -15.26
C MET A 240 -1.78 -5.36 -15.24
N MET A 241 -1.20 -4.75 -16.27
CA MET A 241 -1.33 -3.33 -16.53
C MET A 241 -2.14 -3.11 -17.80
N GLU A 242 -3.15 -2.26 -17.71
CA GLU A 242 -3.97 -1.79 -18.81
C GLU A 242 -3.25 -0.65 -19.55
N SER A 243 -3.66 -0.35 -20.78
CA SER A 243 -3.07 0.75 -21.54
C SER A 243 -3.41 2.10 -20.93
N VAL A 244 -2.41 2.96 -20.74
CA VAL A 244 -2.61 4.39 -20.43
C VAL A 244 -3.46 5.13 -21.45
N LEU A 245 -3.56 4.61 -22.69
CA LEU A 245 -4.38 5.19 -23.75
C LEU A 245 -5.86 4.78 -23.64
N ALA A 246 -6.22 3.85 -22.76
CA ALA A 246 -7.60 3.48 -22.48
C ALA A 246 -8.15 4.35 -21.34
N PRO A 247 -9.09 5.28 -21.60
CA PRO A 247 -9.59 6.22 -20.59
C PRO A 247 -10.18 5.53 -19.34
N GLU A 248 -10.83 4.39 -19.53
CA GLU A 248 -11.48 3.58 -18.51
C GLU A 248 -10.53 2.67 -17.72
N ALA A 249 -9.24 2.63 -18.07
CA ALA A 249 -8.27 1.81 -17.37
C ALA A 249 -8.09 2.25 -15.92
N GLU A 250 -8.05 1.28 -15.00
CA GLU A 250 -7.85 1.56 -13.57
C GLU A 250 -6.51 1.06 -13.05
N THR A 251 -5.89 0.08 -13.72
CA THR A 251 -4.56 -0.41 -13.36
C THR A 251 -3.56 0.00 -14.43
N VAL A 252 -3.17 1.29 -14.44
CA VAL A 252 -2.29 1.89 -15.46
C VAL A 252 -0.86 2.05 -14.98
N PHE A 253 -0.67 2.45 -13.72
CA PHE A 253 0.63 2.68 -13.12
C PHE A 253 0.87 1.72 -11.95
N ARG A 254 2.12 1.34 -11.73
CA ARG A 254 2.53 0.56 -10.57
C ARG A 254 3.86 1.06 -10.01
N ASP A 255 3.86 1.23 -8.70
CA ASP A 255 5.04 1.46 -7.88
C ASP A 255 5.46 0.09 -7.33
N MET A 256 6.65 -0.35 -7.73
CA MET A 256 7.21 -1.66 -7.39
C MET A 256 7.77 -1.69 -5.97
N ASP A 257 8.02 -0.53 -5.39
CA ASP A 257 8.54 -0.38 -4.04
C ASP A 257 7.42 -0.49 -2.99
N THR A 258 6.30 0.19 -3.24
CA THR A 258 5.18 0.25 -2.30
C THR A 258 4.08 -0.76 -2.63
N GLY A 259 4.02 -1.24 -3.87
CA GLY A 259 2.93 -2.06 -4.40
C GLY A 259 1.69 -1.25 -4.79
N ARG A 260 1.77 0.09 -4.70
CA ARG A 260 0.69 1.00 -5.08
C ARG A 260 0.38 0.87 -6.57
N VAL A 261 -0.91 0.89 -6.89
CA VAL A 261 -1.41 0.88 -8.25
C VAL A 261 -2.22 2.15 -8.48
N GLY A 262 -1.99 2.80 -9.61
CA GLY A 262 -2.63 4.06 -9.97
C GLY A 262 -3.35 3.99 -11.31
N LYS A 263 -4.36 4.84 -11.46
CA LYS A 263 -5.05 5.10 -12.72
C LYS A 263 -4.57 6.42 -13.32
N LEU A 264 -4.88 6.67 -14.59
CA LEU A 264 -4.59 7.96 -15.21
C LEU A 264 -5.37 9.11 -14.54
N PRO A 265 -4.72 10.21 -14.14
CA PRO A 265 -5.41 11.39 -13.61
C PRO A 265 -6.49 11.94 -14.54
N GLU A 266 -7.56 12.45 -13.95
CA GLU A 266 -8.77 12.85 -14.68
C GLU A 266 -8.52 13.91 -15.76
N LYS A 267 -7.55 14.80 -15.54
CA LYS A 267 -7.16 15.84 -16.51
C LYS A 267 -6.71 15.27 -17.86
N TRP A 268 -6.04 14.12 -17.87
CA TRP A 268 -5.60 13.46 -19.09
C TRP A 268 -6.58 12.39 -19.57
N ARG A 269 -7.32 11.74 -18.66
CA ARG A 269 -8.39 10.81 -19.04
C ARG A 269 -9.41 11.43 -19.99
N ARG A 270 -9.68 12.73 -19.82
CA ARG A 270 -10.62 13.50 -20.65
C ARG A 270 -9.98 14.18 -21.87
N ALA A 271 -8.67 14.02 -22.08
CA ALA A 271 -8.00 14.59 -23.23
C ALA A 271 -8.47 13.88 -24.52
N GLU A 272 -8.63 14.64 -25.60
CA GLU A 272 -9.01 14.10 -26.91
C GLU A 272 -7.93 13.17 -27.47
N ASP A 273 -6.66 13.48 -27.20
CA ASP A 273 -5.51 12.68 -27.60
C ASP A 273 -4.53 12.52 -26.43
N ILE A 274 -4.70 11.45 -25.65
CA ILE A 274 -3.84 11.11 -24.51
C ILE A 274 -2.37 10.98 -24.96
N ALA A 275 -2.11 10.52 -26.18
CA ALA A 275 -0.75 10.27 -26.66
C ALA A 275 0.06 11.57 -26.80
N GLN A 276 -0.60 12.71 -27.07
CA GLN A 276 0.07 14.02 -27.11
C GLN A 276 0.59 14.48 -25.75
N HIS A 277 0.06 13.94 -24.65
CA HIS A 277 0.47 14.28 -23.28
C HIS A 277 1.43 13.25 -22.66
N MET A 278 1.98 12.32 -23.44
CA MET A 278 2.76 11.21 -22.91
C MET A 278 3.97 11.66 -22.07
N ASP A 279 4.69 12.69 -22.50
CA ASP A 279 5.85 13.20 -21.76
C ASP A 279 5.45 13.81 -20.40
N GLU A 280 4.33 14.53 -20.36
CA GLU A 280 3.78 15.10 -19.12
C GLU A 280 3.29 14.00 -18.17
N ILE A 281 2.64 12.97 -18.72
CA ILE A 281 2.17 11.81 -17.97
C ILE A 281 3.34 11.05 -17.36
N LEU A 282 4.40 10.80 -18.13
CA LEU A 282 5.60 10.12 -17.65
C LEU A 282 6.36 10.95 -16.60
N ALA A 283 6.43 12.27 -16.77
CA ALA A 283 7.02 13.16 -15.78
C ALA A 283 6.25 13.10 -14.45
N TRP A 284 4.93 13.24 -14.49
CA TRP A 284 4.09 13.11 -13.31
C TRP A 284 4.19 11.73 -12.68
N ALA A 285 4.13 10.65 -13.46
CA ALA A 285 4.19 9.31 -12.91
C ALA A 285 5.52 9.06 -12.17
N ARG A 286 6.63 9.62 -12.70
CA ARG A 286 7.93 9.60 -12.03
C ARG A 286 7.91 10.41 -10.72
N ASP A 287 7.35 11.61 -10.73
CA ASP A 287 7.27 12.47 -9.54
C ASP A 287 6.38 11.86 -8.44
N GLU A 288 5.36 11.11 -8.83
CA GLU A 288 4.54 10.32 -7.91
C GLU A 288 5.30 9.12 -7.34
N GLY A 289 6.33 8.61 -8.02
CA GLY A 289 7.10 7.43 -7.64
C GLY A 289 6.59 6.11 -8.25
N PHE A 290 5.94 6.17 -9.41
CA PHE A 290 5.61 4.95 -10.16
C PHE A 290 6.81 4.46 -10.99
N ASP A 291 6.99 3.15 -11.06
CA ASP A 291 8.08 2.49 -11.78
C ASP A 291 7.63 1.87 -13.10
N LEU A 292 6.37 1.44 -13.19
CA LEU A 292 5.81 0.77 -14.35
C LEU A 292 4.56 1.49 -14.84
N MET A 293 4.40 1.51 -16.17
CA MET A 293 3.19 1.95 -16.84
C MET A 293 2.76 0.95 -17.91
N GLY A 294 1.49 0.59 -17.93
CA GLY A 294 0.89 -0.13 -19.06
C GLY A 294 0.65 0.80 -20.24
N SER A 295 1.00 0.34 -21.44
CA SER A 295 0.91 1.14 -22.67
C SER A 295 0.67 0.24 -23.88
N GLU A 296 0.68 0.85 -25.06
CA GLU A 296 0.55 0.16 -26.34
C GLU A 296 1.79 0.44 -27.19
N TYR A 297 2.38 -0.63 -27.71
CA TYR A 297 3.49 -0.58 -28.65
C TYR A 297 2.97 -0.88 -30.06
N THR A 298 3.39 -0.08 -31.04
CA THR A 298 3.11 -0.31 -32.46
C THR A 298 4.41 -0.69 -33.16
N ALA A 299 4.49 -1.93 -33.64
CA ALA A 299 5.64 -2.42 -34.40
C ALA A 299 5.71 -1.77 -35.80
N SER A 300 6.86 -1.88 -36.46
CA SER A 300 7.09 -1.32 -37.80
C SER A 300 6.16 -1.90 -38.87
N ASP A 301 5.62 -3.10 -38.64
CA ASP A 301 4.63 -3.75 -39.51
C ASP A 301 3.18 -3.30 -39.24
N GLY A 302 2.98 -2.35 -38.30
CA GLY A 302 1.69 -1.82 -37.89
C GLY A 302 0.95 -2.68 -36.87
N ARG A 303 1.48 -3.84 -36.46
CA ARG A 303 0.87 -4.62 -35.37
C ARG A 303 0.98 -3.86 -34.06
N ARG A 304 -0.12 -3.86 -33.29
CA ARG A 304 -0.20 -3.23 -31.98
C ARG A 304 -0.23 -4.30 -30.91
N ALA A 305 0.42 -4.04 -29.78
CA ALA A 305 0.35 -4.89 -28.61
C ALA A 305 0.36 -4.11 -27.31
N TYR A 306 -0.34 -4.64 -26.30
CA TYR A 306 -0.17 -4.17 -24.94
C TYR A 306 1.26 -4.49 -24.47
N ALA A 307 1.86 -3.51 -23.81
CA ALA A 307 3.25 -3.52 -23.39
C ALA A 307 3.41 -2.84 -22.03
N LEU A 308 4.55 -3.06 -21.39
CA LEU A 308 4.95 -2.34 -20.19
C LEU A 308 6.07 -1.35 -20.54
N ARG A 309 6.03 -0.19 -19.89
CA ARG A 309 7.11 0.79 -19.89
C ARG A 309 7.72 0.90 -18.50
N ALA A 310 9.04 0.94 -18.43
CA ALA A 310 9.79 1.35 -17.25
C ALA A 310 9.79 2.88 -17.11
N ILE A 311 9.63 3.36 -15.88
CA ILE A 311 9.67 4.77 -15.50
C ILE A 311 10.83 4.96 -14.52
N GLY A 312 11.93 5.54 -15.00
CA GLY A 312 13.07 5.86 -14.13
C GLY A 312 13.85 4.65 -13.59
N MET A 313 13.48 3.43 -13.96
CA MET A 313 14.18 2.21 -13.57
C MET A 313 15.43 1.98 -14.42
N ASP A 314 16.43 1.33 -13.82
CA ASP A 314 17.49 0.67 -14.56
C ASP A 314 17.12 -0.80 -14.80
N VAL A 315 17.09 -1.23 -16.06
CA VAL A 315 16.54 -2.54 -16.44
C VAL A 315 17.46 -3.28 -17.42
N TRP A 316 17.57 -4.60 -17.25
CA TRP A 316 18.32 -5.51 -18.11
C TRP A 316 17.46 -6.70 -18.49
N GLU A 317 17.31 -6.96 -19.78
CA GLU A 317 16.68 -8.16 -20.31
C GLU A 317 17.62 -9.35 -20.13
N LEU A 318 17.12 -10.42 -19.52
CA LEU A 318 17.88 -11.64 -19.25
C LEU A 318 17.68 -12.68 -20.36
N ASP A 319 18.49 -13.73 -20.34
CA ASP A 319 18.36 -14.87 -21.25
C ASP A 319 16.97 -15.55 -21.10
N PRO A 320 16.29 -15.94 -22.20
CA PRO A 320 14.99 -16.63 -22.14
C PRO A 320 14.97 -17.89 -21.32
N GLY A 321 16.09 -18.61 -21.23
CA GLY A 321 16.23 -19.81 -20.42
C GLY A 321 16.06 -19.54 -18.92
N ARG A 322 16.17 -18.28 -18.47
CA ARG A 322 16.02 -17.84 -17.07
C ARG A 322 14.58 -17.47 -16.70
N TRP A 323 13.60 -17.87 -17.50
CA TRP A 323 12.18 -17.62 -17.23
C TRP A 323 11.77 -18.17 -15.86
N LYS A 324 11.42 -17.27 -14.92
CA LYS A 324 11.00 -17.58 -13.54
C LYS A 324 11.97 -18.44 -12.74
N GLU A 325 13.26 -18.34 -13.06
CA GLU A 325 14.29 -18.96 -12.25
C GLU A 325 14.34 -18.31 -10.86
N SER A 326 14.50 -19.14 -9.83
CA SER A 326 14.69 -18.67 -8.46
C SER A 326 16.19 -18.61 -8.17
N TRP A 327 16.62 -17.52 -7.53
CA TRP A 327 18.02 -17.24 -7.28
C TRP A 327 18.26 -17.27 -5.78
N PRO A 328 18.74 -18.40 -5.23
CA PRO A 328 19.03 -18.48 -3.81
C PRO A 328 20.25 -17.63 -3.42
N ASP A 329 21.07 -17.28 -4.41
CA ASP A 329 22.38 -16.67 -4.20
C ASP A 329 22.93 -16.09 -5.52
N VAL A 330 22.88 -14.76 -5.67
CA VAL A 330 23.28 -14.05 -6.89
C VAL A 330 23.73 -12.64 -6.57
N THR A 331 24.63 -12.08 -7.37
CA THR A 331 25.05 -10.69 -7.28
C THR A 331 24.40 -9.83 -8.35
N ILE A 332 24.24 -8.54 -8.08
CA ILE A 332 23.74 -7.59 -9.09
C ILE A 332 24.71 -7.48 -10.27
N GLY A 333 26.01 -7.58 -10.01
CA GLY A 333 27.04 -7.61 -11.05
C GLY A 333 26.82 -8.75 -12.05
N GLU A 334 26.43 -9.93 -11.59
CA GLU A 334 26.12 -11.08 -12.45
C GLU A 334 24.91 -10.80 -13.35
N PHE A 335 23.81 -10.25 -12.82
CA PHE A 335 22.66 -9.89 -13.67
C PHE A 335 23.00 -8.84 -14.72
N LYS A 336 23.78 -7.82 -14.35
CA LYS A 336 24.22 -6.77 -15.28
C LYS A 336 25.14 -7.31 -16.37
N ALA A 337 25.99 -8.29 -16.04
CA ALA A 337 26.91 -8.91 -16.98
C ALA A 337 26.21 -9.90 -17.93
N ASP A 338 25.24 -10.66 -17.42
CA ASP A 338 24.47 -11.65 -18.19
C ASP A 338 23.35 -11.00 -19.01
N GLY A 339 22.83 -9.86 -18.56
CA GLY A 339 21.71 -9.16 -19.15
C GLY A 339 22.09 -8.13 -20.20
N THR A 340 21.17 -7.87 -21.13
CA THR A 340 21.29 -6.75 -22.06
C THR A 340 20.48 -5.57 -21.55
N ARG A 341 21.08 -4.38 -21.42
CA ARG A 341 20.36 -3.19 -20.94
C ARG A 341 19.11 -2.94 -21.79
N ALA A 342 17.95 -2.95 -21.14
CA ALA A 342 16.66 -2.68 -21.75
C ALA A 342 16.47 -1.16 -21.91
N GLY A 343 15.60 -0.77 -22.84
CA GLY A 343 15.15 0.61 -22.98
C GLY A 343 13.94 0.85 -22.09
N GLU A 344 13.09 1.81 -22.48
CA GLU A 344 11.81 2.03 -21.79
C GLU A 344 10.84 0.83 -21.96
N TRP A 345 10.88 0.13 -23.09
CA TRP A 345 9.94 -0.94 -23.41
C TRP A 345 10.40 -2.27 -22.82
N LEU A 346 9.57 -2.83 -21.95
CA LEU A 346 9.82 -4.11 -21.30
C LEU A 346 9.16 -5.23 -22.09
N MET A 347 9.73 -5.51 -23.26
CA MET A 347 9.29 -6.54 -24.19
C MET A 347 10.49 -7.36 -24.67
N ARG A 348 10.25 -8.61 -25.07
CA ARG A 348 11.30 -9.48 -25.60
C ARG A 348 11.92 -8.84 -26.84
N ARG A 349 13.23 -8.63 -26.86
CA ARG A 349 13.93 -8.23 -28.09
C ARG A 349 13.96 -9.39 -29.08
N GLY A 350 13.70 -9.06 -30.35
CA GLY A 350 13.83 -10.00 -31.46
C GLY A 350 15.30 -10.30 -31.79
N GLY A 351 15.53 -10.97 -32.91
CA GLY A 351 16.89 -11.29 -33.38
C GLY A 351 17.75 -10.07 -33.74
N THR A 352 17.15 -8.88 -33.79
CA THR A 352 17.82 -7.59 -34.00
C THR A 352 17.45 -6.64 -32.86
N THR A 353 18.36 -5.75 -32.47
CA THR A 353 18.16 -4.80 -31.35
C THR A 353 17.00 -3.81 -31.52
N GLU A 354 16.47 -3.66 -32.74
CA GLU A 354 15.42 -2.69 -33.08
C GLU A 354 14.01 -3.29 -33.15
N THR A 355 13.85 -4.60 -33.00
CA THR A 355 12.55 -5.26 -33.10
C THR A 355 12.18 -5.95 -31.79
N PHE A 356 10.87 -6.00 -31.49
CA PHE A 356 10.34 -6.73 -30.35
C PHE A 356 9.47 -7.89 -30.83
N ASP A 357 9.59 -9.02 -30.14
CA ASP A 357 8.65 -10.12 -30.28
C ASP A 357 7.43 -9.84 -29.37
N LEU A 358 6.33 -9.43 -30.00
CA LEU A 358 5.12 -8.98 -29.29
C LEU A 358 4.46 -10.11 -28.49
N ASP A 359 4.66 -11.36 -28.92
CA ASP A 359 3.98 -12.56 -28.44
C ASP A 359 4.89 -13.45 -27.59
N ALA A 360 6.12 -13.01 -27.31
CA ALA A 360 7.05 -13.71 -26.43
C ALA A 360 6.98 -13.22 -24.99
N THR A 361 7.38 -14.12 -24.09
CA THR A 361 7.67 -13.80 -22.70
C THR A 361 9.08 -13.27 -22.55
N ALA A 362 9.34 -12.48 -21.50
CA ALA A 362 10.66 -11.95 -21.21
C ALA A 362 10.90 -11.80 -19.70
N SER A 363 12.14 -12.04 -19.27
CA SER A 363 12.59 -11.80 -17.89
C SER A 363 13.49 -10.59 -17.86
N PHE A 364 13.33 -9.75 -16.86
CA PHE A 364 14.14 -8.56 -16.66
C PHE A 364 14.66 -8.52 -15.24
N PHE A 365 15.93 -8.20 -15.08
CA PHE A 365 16.46 -7.68 -13.82
C PHE A 365 16.21 -6.17 -13.79
N PHE A 366 15.75 -5.64 -12.66
CA PHE A 366 15.51 -4.22 -12.50
C PHE A 366 16.06 -3.68 -11.19
N ILE A 367 16.32 -2.38 -11.17
CA ILE A 367 16.54 -1.55 -9.99
C ILE A 367 15.61 -0.35 -10.11
N THR A 368 14.74 -0.13 -9.12
CA THR A 368 13.80 1.02 -9.08
C THR A 368 14.53 2.34 -8.83
N ALA A 369 13.81 3.45 -9.00
CA ALA A 369 14.35 4.77 -8.65
C ALA A 369 14.67 4.88 -7.14
N ASP A 370 13.91 4.16 -6.31
CA ASP A 370 14.12 4.02 -4.87
C ASP A 370 15.08 2.88 -4.50
N HIS A 371 15.88 2.43 -5.47
CA HIS A 371 17.00 1.50 -5.27
C HIS A 371 16.61 0.08 -4.87
N THR A 372 15.37 -0.35 -5.11
CA THR A 372 14.97 -1.74 -4.88
C THR A 372 15.36 -2.61 -6.07
N PRO A 373 16.23 -3.63 -5.88
CA PRO A 373 16.51 -4.61 -6.91
C PRO A 373 15.41 -5.69 -6.94
N GLY A 374 15.11 -6.20 -8.13
CA GLY A 374 14.17 -7.31 -8.30
C GLY A 374 14.22 -7.97 -9.67
N LEU A 375 13.37 -8.98 -9.85
CA LEU A 375 13.13 -9.60 -11.15
C LEU A 375 11.69 -9.32 -11.59
N LEU A 376 11.51 -9.05 -12.86
CA LEU A 376 10.24 -8.84 -13.51
C LEU A 376 10.07 -9.87 -14.63
N TRP A 377 8.96 -10.59 -14.63
CA TRP A 377 8.58 -11.49 -15.71
C TRP A 377 7.42 -10.89 -16.46
N VAL A 378 7.63 -10.57 -17.73
CA VAL A 378 6.59 -10.03 -18.60
C VAL A 378 6.01 -11.18 -19.42
N GLY A 379 4.72 -11.43 -19.21
CA GLY A 379 3.93 -12.42 -19.95
C GLY A 379 3.60 -11.92 -21.35
N ILE A 380 2.54 -12.47 -21.95
CA ILE A 380 2.03 -12.07 -23.27
C ILE A 380 0.83 -11.11 -23.14
N PRO A 381 0.44 -10.36 -24.20
CA PRO A 381 -0.72 -9.48 -24.16
C PRO A 381 -2.02 -10.26 -23.93
N VAL A 382 -2.97 -9.61 -23.26
CA VAL A 382 -4.35 -10.08 -23.09
C VAL A 382 -5.24 -9.17 -23.93
N TYR A 383 -5.83 -9.72 -24.99
CA TYR A 383 -6.83 -9.01 -25.81
C TYR A 383 -8.26 -9.49 -25.53
N ASP A 384 -8.41 -10.67 -24.93
CA ASP A 384 -9.70 -11.29 -24.63
C ASP A 384 -9.91 -11.34 -23.11
N ASP A 385 -10.89 -10.58 -22.65
CA ASP A 385 -11.36 -10.49 -21.27
C ASP A 385 -12.70 -11.22 -21.04
N SER A 386 -13.19 -11.97 -22.03
CA SER A 386 -14.43 -12.74 -21.94
C SER A 386 -14.28 -13.99 -21.07
N LEU A 387 -13.06 -14.54 -21.00
CA LEU A 387 -12.73 -15.68 -20.18
C LEU A 387 -12.44 -15.24 -18.75
N LYS A 388 -13.30 -15.66 -17.82
CA LYS A 388 -13.17 -15.47 -16.37
C LYS A 388 -12.73 -16.79 -15.72
N PRO A 389 -11.46 -17.23 -15.88
CA PRO A 389 -11.00 -18.46 -15.25
C PRO A 389 -11.24 -18.36 -13.74
N GLY A 390 -11.76 -19.45 -13.16
CA GLY A 390 -12.33 -19.47 -11.82
C GLY A 390 -11.41 -18.90 -10.75
N GLY A 391 -11.92 -17.94 -9.99
CA GLY A 391 -11.33 -17.40 -8.75
C GLY A 391 -9.98 -16.70 -8.92
N ILE A 392 -9.87 -15.48 -8.41
CA ILE A 392 -8.60 -14.74 -8.24
C ILE A 392 -7.51 -15.58 -7.53
N SER A 393 -7.91 -16.63 -6.80
CA SER A 393 -7.06 -17.47 -5.96
C SER A 393 -6.19 -18.50 -6.70
N GLN A 394 -6.53 -18.92 -7.93
CA GLN A 394 -5.63 -19.74 -8.74
C GLN A 394 -4.77 -18.82 -9.60
N GLY A 395 -3.83 -18.12 -8.97
CA GLY A 395 -2.92 -17.22 -9.66
C GLY A 395 -2.35 -17.89 -10.91
N ASP A 396 -2.61 -17.31 -12.08
CA ASP A 396 -2.04 -17.83 -13.32
C ASP A 396 -0.56 -17.46 -13.37
N ASN A 397 0.21 -18.33 -12.70
CA ASN A 397 1.63 -18.20 -12.61
C ASN A 397 2.27 -18.31 -13.98
N GLU A 398 1.61 -18.91 -14.98
CA GLU A 398 2.13 -19.02 -16.35
C GLU A 398 1.98 -17.74 -17.18
N LEU A 399 1.20 -16.77 -16.70
CA LEU A 399 0.92 -15.51 -17.39
C LEU A 399 0.32 -15.75 -18.79
N ARG A 400 -0.64 -16.68 -18.87
CA ARG A 400 -1.40 -17.00 -20.09
C ARG A 400 -2.21 -15.77 -20.54
N PRO A 401 -2.64 -15.69 -21.82
CA PRO A 401 -3.29 -14.51 -22.39
C PRO A 401 -4.77 -14.43 -22.01
N ILE A 402 -5.09 -14.65 -20.73
CA ILE A 402 -6.45 -14.68 -20.19
C ILE A 402 -6.45 -13.82 -18.93
N ALA A 403 -7.33 -12.83 -18.83
CA ALA A 403 -7.51 -12.04 -17.61
C ALA A 403 -8.89 -11.37 -17.58
N PHE A 404 -9.22 -10.73 -16.48
CA PHE A 404 -10.48 -9.99 -16.32
C PHE A 404 -10.53 -8.65 -17.07
N ARG A 405 -9.38 -8.17 -17.56
CA ARG A 405 -9.24 -6.92 -18.31
C ARG A 405 -8.22 -7.12 -19.43
N LYS A 406 -8.14 -6.16 -20.35
CA LYS A 406 -7.16 -6.16 -21.44
C LYS A 406 -5.89 -5.46 -21.01
N GLY A 407 -4.73 -5.96 -21.41
CA GLY A 407 -3.46 -5.37 -20.98
C GLY A 407 -2.27 -6.29 -21.16
N ARG A 408 -1.18 -6.00 -20.45
CA ARG A 408 0.02 -6.84 -20.42
C ARG A 408 0.18 -7.45 -19.03
N ARG A 409 0.31 -8.77 -18.99
CA ARG A 409 0.50 -9.51 -17.74
C ARG A 409 1.96 -9.52 -17.31
N PHE A 410 2.17 -9.56 -16.00
CA PHE A 410 3.49 -9.70 -15.43
C PHE A 410 3.45 -10.32 -14.03
N GLY A 411 4.64 -10.69 -13.55
CA GLY A 411 4.91 -10.98 -12.15
C GLY A 411 6.28 -10.45 -11.79
N PHE A 412 6.61 -10.48 -10.51
CA PHE A 412 7.92 -10.05 -10.02
C PHE A 412 8.31 -10.77 -8.74
N THR A 413 9.60 -10.71 -8.42
CA THR A 413 10.18 -11.06 -7.11
C THR A 413 11.07 -9.95 -6.63
N ASP A 414 11.10 -9.76 -5.31
CA ASP A 414 12.00 -8.84 -4.63
C ASP A 414 13.31 -9.55 -4.30
N PHE A 415 14.39 -8.79 -4.08
CA PHE A 415 15.69 -9.31 -3.67
C PHE A 415 16.09 -8.87 -2.27
N GLU A 416 16.32 -9.84 -1.39
CA GLU A 416 16.85 -9.60 -0.04
C GLU A 416 18.38 -9.70 -0.05
N GLU A 417 19.05 -8.68 0.48
CA GLU A 417 20.50 -8.70 0.72
C GLU A 417 20.83 -9.82 1.73
N LEU A 418 21.76 -10.69 1.35
CA LEU A 418 22.30 -11.72 2.24
C LEU A 418 23.32 -11.09 3.19
N PRO A 419 23.40 -11.53 4.46
CA PRO A 419 24.45 -11.09 5.37
C PRO A 419 25.85 -11.35 4.78
N GLU A 420 26.78 -10.42 5.00
CA GLU A 420 28.20 -10.66 4.72
C GLU A 420 28.69 -11.79 5.66
N GLU A 421 29.23 -12.88 5.09
CA GLU A 421 29.75 -14.04 5.83
C GLU A 421 31.06 -13.77 6.59
#